data_AF-L9YW45-F1
#
_entry.id   AF-L9YW45-F1
#
_cell.length_a   1.000
_cell.length_b   1.000
_cell.length_c   1.000
_cell.angle_alpha   90.00
_cell.angle_beta   90.00
_cell.angle_gamma   90.00
#
_symmetry.space_group_name_H-M   'P 1'
#
loop_
_entity.id
_entity.type
_entity.pdbx_description
1 polymer ?
#
loop_
_entity_poly.entity_id
_entity_poly.type
_entity_poly.pdbx_seq_one_letter_code
_entity_poly.pdbx_strand_id
1 'polypeptide(L)'
;MASPTRQRERDPETTDKTQEPERERVCDECDGGTLVKSEDQGELVCDQCGLIVEGTNIDHGPEWRAFNHSERQNKSRVGAPTTQTMHDKGLTTSIDWKNQDAYGRSISSDKRNQMRRLRKWQERIRTKDAGERNLQFALSETDRMASSLAIPRSVREVACVIYRRALDEDLIRGRSIEGVATSTLYAACRMEGIPRSLEEVAAVSRVERKEIGRTYRYVAQELNLEMEPVNPKKYVPRFCSELELSEEVQVKANEIIDTTTEKGLLSGKSPTGYAAAAIYAASLLCNEKKTQREVSDVAQVTEVTIRNRYQEQIEAMGIHE
;
A
#
# COMPACT_ATOMS: atom_id res chain seq x y z
N MET A 1 18.98 54.59 -12.26
CA MET A 1 18.23 53.82 -13.27
C MET A 1 18.16 52.39 -12.78
N ALA A 2 17.06 52.04 -12.10
CA ALA A 2 16.85 50.75 -11.45
C ALA A 2 15.92 49.90 -12.32
N SER A 3 16.36 48.68 -12.66
CA SER A 3 15.56 47.69 -13.40
C SER A 3 14.50 47.08 -12.48
N PRO A 4 13.24 46.92 -12.91
CA PRO A 4 12.22 46.30 -12.08
C PRO A 4 12.35 44.77 -12.16
N THR A 5 12.60 44.15 -11.01
CA THR A 5 12.54 42.69 -10.82
C THR A 5 11.08 42.27 -10.87
N ARG A 6 10.66 41.65 -11.98
CA ARG A 6 9.32 41.06 -12.11
C ARG A 6 9.30 39.74 -11.32
N GLN A 7 8.93 39.81 -10.04
CA GLN A 7 8.53 38.62 -9.29
C GLN A 7 7.24 38.10 -9.92
N ARG A 8 7.31 36.87 -10.44
CA ARG A 8 6.16 36.16 -11.00
C ARG A 8 5.51 35.43 -9.83
N GLU A 9 4.49 36.06 -9.24
CA GLU A 9 3.61 35.40 -8.28
C GLU A 9 3.02 34.16 -8.98
N ARG A 10 3.26 33.00 -8.37
CA ARG A 10 2.76 31.71 -8.84
C ARG A 10 1.52 31.46 -8.00
N ASP A 11 0.37 31.87 -8.51
CA ASP A 11 -0.92 31.46 -7.93
C ASP A 11 -0.96 29.92 -7.93
N PRO A 12 -1.23 29.27 -6.78
CA PRO A 12 -1.57 27.86 -6.79
C PRO A 12 -2.97 27.77 -7.41
N GLU A 13 -3.04 27.30 -8.66
CA GLU A 13 -4.29 26.75 -9.21
C GLU A 13 -4.65 25.53 -8.37
N THR A 14 -5.37 25.77 -7.28
CA THR A 14 -6.15 24.77 -6.58
C THR A 14 -7.18 24.30 -7.60
N THR A 15 -6.90 23.18 -8.27
CA THR A 15 -7.93 22.43 -9.01
C THR A 15 -8.88 21.88 -7.96
N ASP A 16 -9.82 22.73 -7.55
CA ASP A 16 -11.01 22.36 -6.83
C ASP A 16 -11.78 21.42 -7.76
N LYS A 17 -11.61 20.11 -7.55
CA LYS A 17 -12.49 19.13 -8.17
C LYS A 17 -13.83 19.30 -7.48
N THR A 18 -14.64 20.22 -7.99
CA THR A 18 -16.06 20.29 -7.71
C THR A 18 -16.63 18.92 -8.08
N GLN A 19 -16.75 18.03 -7.09
CA GLN A 19 -17.62 16.88 -7.22
C GLN A 19 -19.01 17.48 -7.33
N GLU A 20 -19.58 17.45 -8.54
CA GLU A 20 -21.00 17.71 -8.72
C GLU A 20 -21.74 16.81 -7.73
N PRO A 21 -22.68 17.34 -6.93
CA PRO A 21 -23.43 16.49 -6.01
C PRO A 21 -24.09 15.39 -6.84
N GLU A 22 -23.85 14.13 -6.48
CA GLU A 22 -24.60 13.00 -6.99
C GLU A 22 -26.08 13.29 -6.72
N ARG A 23 -26.78 13.82 -7.72
CA ARG A 23 -28.23 13.94 -7.65
C ARG A 23 -28.74 12.51 -7.59
N GLU A 24 -29.35 12.13 -6.47
CA GLU A 24 -30.14 10.89 -6.41
C GLU A 24 -31.13 10.95 -7.58
N ARG A 25 -30.91 10.10 -8.57
CA ARG A 25 -31.74 10.06 -9.76
C ARG A 25 -33.01 9.35 -9.36
N VAL A 26 -34.12 10.07 -9.39
CA VAL A 26 -35.45 9.56 -9.07
C VAL A 26 -36.25 9.47 -10.36
N CYS A 27 -37.14 8.49 -10.45
CA CYS A 27 -38.08 8.43 -11.56
C CYS A 27 -39.11 9.55 -11.43
N ASP A 28 -39.18 10.44 -12.43
CA ASP A 28 -40.08 11.60 -12.45
C ASP A 28 -41.58 11.23 -12.40
N GLU A 29 -41.93 10.01 -12.82
CA GLU A 29 -43.31 9.51 -12.84
C GLU A 29 -43.69 8.71 -11.59
N CYS A 30 -42.68 8.21 -10.85
CA CYS A 30 -42.86 7.15 -9.87
C CYS A 30 -42.34 7.55 -8.47
N ASP A 31 -41.98 8.83 -8.26
CA ASP A 31 -41.63 9.47 -6.98
C ASP A 31 -40.89 8.54 -5.98
N GLY A 32 -39.88 7.82 -6.47
CA GLY A 32 -39.10 6.86 -5.68
C GLY A 32 -39.03 5.42 -6.21
N GLY A 33 -39.54 5.14 -7.41
CA GLY A 33 -39.40 3.82 -8.03
C GLY A 33 -37.94 3.39 -8.22
N THR A 34 -37.61 2.14 -7.85
CA THR A 34 -36.27 1.56 -8.00
C THR A 34 -35.81 1.59 -9.46
N LEU A 35 -34.61 2.13 -9.68
CA LEU A 35 -33.99 2.21 -11.01
C LEU A 35 -33.04 1.02 -11.20
N VAL A 36 -33.24 0.27 -12.27
CA VAL A 36 -32.47 -0.92 -12.64
C VAL A 36 -31.69 -0.63 -13.92
N LYS A 37 -30.45 -1.12 -14.01
CA LYS A 37 -29.65 -1.04 -15.23
C LYS A 37 -30.00 -2.21 -16.15
N SER A 38 -30.40 -1.91 -17.38
CA SER A 38 -30.60 -2.92 -18.42
C SER A 38 -29.26 -3.55 -18.81
N GLU A 39 -29.18 -4.88 -18.85
CA GLU A 39 -27.95 -5.63 -19.16
C GLU A 39 -27.43 -5.37 -20.58
N ASP A 40 -28.33 -5.04 -21.52
CA ASP A 40 -28.01 -5.01 -22.96
C ASP A 40 -27.53 -3.65 -23.47
N GLN A 41 -27.98 -2.54 -22.87
CA GLN A 41 -27.75 -1.18 -23.40
C GLN A 41 -27.25 -0.18 -22.34
N GLY A 42 -27.09 -0.60 -21.08
CA GLY A 42 -26.64 0.27 -19.99
C GLY A 42 -27.68 1.32 -19.58
N GLU A 43 -28.88 1.26 -20.14
CA GLU A 43 -30.01 2.16 -19.85
C GLU A 43 -30.44 2.02 -18.39
N LEU A 44 -30.79 3.16 -17.78
CA LEU A 44 -31.33 3.21 -16.44
C LEU A 44 -32.87 3.26 -16.53
N VAL A 45 -33.51 2.15 -16.19
CA VAL A 45 -34.96 1.94 -16.35
C VAL A 45 -35.63 1.87 -14.99
N CYS A 46 -36.77 2.53 -14.83
CA CYS A 46 -37.59 2.33 -13.64
C CYS A 46 -38.31 0.99 -13.69
N ASP A 47 -38.12 0.15 -12.67
CA ASP A 47 -38.72 -1.18 -12.58
C ASP A 47 -40.26 -1.15 -12.51
N GLN A 48 -40.82 -0.07 -11.94
CA GLN A 48 -42.27 0.04 -11.73
C GLN A 48 -43.05 0.55 -12.94
N CYS A 49 -42.49 1.50 -13.69
CA CYS A 49 -43.19 2.18 -14.79
C CYS A 49 -42.52 2.03 -16.16
N GLY A 50 -41.34 1.39 -16.23
CA GLY A 50 -40.62 1.17 -17.48
C GLY A 50 -40.03 2.43 -18.11
N LEU A 51 -40.07 3.57 -17.41
CA LEU A 51 -39.49 4.83 -17.90
C LEU A 51 -37.96 4.71 -17.95
N ILE A 52 -37.39 5.04 -19.10
CA ILE A 52 -35.95 5.18 -19.28
C ILE A 52 -35.56 6.57 -18.77
N VAL A 53 -34.94 6.61 -17.59
CA VAL A 53 -34.45 7.85 -16.97
C VAL A 53 -33.15 8.31 -17.62
N GLU A 54 -32.33 7.37 -18.08
CA GLU A 54 -31.10 7.67 -18.82
C GLU A 54 -30.90 6.62 -19.92
N GLY A 55 -30.97 7.07 -21.18
CA GLY A 55 -30.84 6.19 -22.35
C GLY A 55 -29.40 5.95 -22.81
N THR A 56 -28.44 6.79 -22.41
CA THR A 56 -27.05 6.70 -22.86
C THR A 56 -26.10 6.73 -21.69
N ASN A 57 -25.83 5.56 -21.13
CA ASN A 57 -24.79 5.40 -20.13
C ASN A 57 -23.47 5.14 -20.85
N ILE A 58 -22.59 6.15 -20.87
CA ILE A 58 -21.28 6.03 -21.50
C ILE A 58 -20.37 5.26 -20.55
N ASP A 59 -19.98 4.04 -20.94
CA ASP A 59 -18.92 3.32 -20.23
C ASP A 59 -17.59 4.03 -20.49
N HIS A 60 -17.02 4.63 -19.43
CA HIS A 60 -15.70 5.26 -19.45
C HIS A 60 -14.56 4.24 -19.37
N GLY A 61 -14.88 2.95 -19.28
CA GLY A 61 -13.94 1.84 -19.31
C GLY A 61 -13.30 1.59 -20.68
N PRO A 62 -12.35 0.65 -20.76
CA PRO A 62 -11.73 0.30 -22.03
C PRO A 62 -12.73 -0.39 -22.96
N GLU A 63 -12.91 0.14 -24.17
CA GLU A 63 -13.73 -0.48 -25.24
C GLU A 63 -13.23 -1.88 -25.65
N TRP A 64 -12.01 -2.24 -25.26
CA TRP A 64 -11.37 -3.51 -25.57
C TRP A 64 -11.26 -4.38 -24.31
N ARG A 65 -11.50 -5.68 -24.50
CA ARG A 65 -11.21 -6.70 -23.49
C ARG A 65 -9.85 -7.33 -23.75
N ALA A 66 -9.07 -7.54 -22.69
CA ALA A 66 -7.81 -8.27 -22.73
C ALA A 66 -7.76 -9.26 -21.57
N PHE A 67 -7.27 -10.47 -21.85
CA PHE A 67 -7.17 -11.54 -20.85
C PHE A 67 -5.75 -11.68 -20.29
N ASN A 68 -4.76 -11.10 -20.97
CA ASN A 68 -3.38 -11.09 -20.52
C ASN A 68 -2.76 -9.68 -20.67
N HIS A 69 -1.63 -9.49 -20.01
CA HIS A 69 -0.94 -8.19 -19.98
C HIS A 69 -0.43 -7.74 -21.36
N SER A 70 0.05 -8.67 -22.18
CA SER A 70 0.58 -8.37 -23.52
C SER A 70 -0.53 -7.92 -24.49
N GLU A 71 -1.67 -8.59 -24.45
CA GLU A 71 -2.86 -8.24 -25.21
C GLU A 71 -3.39 -6.87 -24.78
N ARG A 72 -3.38 -6.58 -23.47
CA ARG A 72 -3.71 -5.27 -22.92
C ARG A 72 -2.79 -4.17 -23.45
N GLN A 73 -1.48 -4.42 -23.52
CA GLN A 73 -0.54 -3.44 -24.07
C GLN A 73 -0.74 -3.19 -25.57
N ASN A 74 -1.07 -4.23 -26.33
CA ASN A 74 -1.27 -4.10 -27.78
C ASN A 74 -2.60 -3.44 -28.14
N LYS A 75 -3.67 -3.70 -27.37
CA LYS A 75 -5.01 -3.15 -27.61
C LYS A 75 -5.18 -1.74 -27.05
N SER A 76 -4.42 -1.36 -26.03
CA SER A 76 -4.51 -0.02 -25.45
C SER A 76 -4.04 1.06 -26.44
N ARG A 77 -4.96 1.93 -26.83
CA ARG A 77 -4.68 3.08 -27.70
C ARG A 77 -4.03 4.25 -26.95
N VAL A 78 -4.27 4.36 -25.64
CA VAL A 78 -3.92 5.52 -24.80
C VAL A 78 -2.83 5.25 -23.77
N GLY A 79 -2.25 4.04 -23.77
CA GLY A 79 -1.14 3.67 -22.89
C GLY A 79 -1.59 3.06 -21.55
N ALA A 80 -0.75 3.23 -20.52
CA ALA A 80 -0.99 2.70 -19.18
C ALA A 80 -1.87 3.65 -18.36
N PRO A 81 -2.69 3.14 -17.42
CA PRO A 81 -3.47 3.98 -16.52
C PRO A 81 -2.55 4.78 -15.58
N THR A 82 -3.05 5.90 -15.09
CA THR A 82 -2.35 6.68 -14.06
C THR A 82 -2.23 5.88 -12.77
N THR A 83 -1.10 5.99 -12.07
CA THR A 83 -0.87 5.29 -10.80
C THR A 83 -0.25 6.21 -9.77
N GLN A 84 -0.62 6.03 -8.51
CA GLN A 84 -0.01 6.75 -7.42
C GLN A 84 1.43 6.26 -7.13
N THR A 85 1.91 5.20 -7.77
CA THR A 85 3.28 4.71 -7.56
C THR A 85 4.35 5.52 -8.32
N MET A 86 3.97 6.32 -9.31
CA MET A 86 4.89 7.19 -10.07
C MET A 86 4.79 8.66 -9.63
N HIS A 87 5.91 9.37 -9.56
CA HIS A 87 5.96 10.76 -9.07
C HIS A 87 5.00 11.70 -9.84
N ASP A 88 4.93 11.55 -11.15
CA ASP A 88 4.09 12.28 -12.09
C ASP A 88 2.77 11.56 -12.42
N LYS A 89 2.42 10.55 -11.63
CA LYS A 89 1.26 9.68 -11.84
C LYS A 89 1.25 8.93 -13.18
N GLY A 90 2.40 8.84 -13.87
CA GLY A 90 2.51 8.16 -15.17
C GLY A 90 2.20 9.03 -16.39
N LEU A 91 2.18 10.36 -16.22
CA LEU A 91 1.90 11.30 -17.33
C LEU A 91 3.10 11.47 -18.28
N THR A 92 4.34 11.29 -17.81
CA THR A 92 5.54 11.45 -18.63
C THR A 92 5.93 10.12 -19.28
N THR A 93 6.20 10.16 -20.58
CA THR A 93 6.81 9.04 -21.30
C THR A 93 8.31 8.96 -21.02
N SER A 94 8.95 7.82 -21.31
CA SER A 94 10.40 7.66 -21.23
C SER A 94 10.98 7.31 -22.60
N ILE A 95 12.08 7.97 -22.98
CA ILE A 95 12.84 7.60 -24.18
C ILE A 95 13.68 6.38 -23.82
N ASP A 96 13.35 5.23 -24.40
CA ASP A 96 14.05 3.97 -24.14
C ASP A 96 15.57 4.13 -24.36
N TRP A 97 16.35 3.49 -23.48
CA TRP A 97 17.81 3.44 -23.55
C TRP A 97 18.29 2.62 -24.75
N LYS A 98 17.47 1.67 -25.23
CA LYS A 98 17.76 0.88 -26.42
C LYS A 98 17.92 1.81 -27.62
N ASN A 99 19.06 1.71 -28.30
CA ASN A 99 19.36 2.53 -29.47
C ASN A 99 18.78 1.89 -30.73
N GLN A 100 17.48 1.59 -30.68
CA GLN A 100 16.72 0.92 -31.72
C GLN A 100 15.51 1.78 -32.13
N ASP A 101 15.12 1.70 -33.39
CA ASP A 101 13.89 2.31 -33.88
C ASP A 101 12.65 1.49 -33.50
N ALA A 102 11.45 1.98 -33.83
CA ALA A 102 10.18 1.28 -33.55
C ALA A 102 10.08 -0.10 -34.22
N TYR A 103 10.88 -0.35 -35.27
CA TYR A 103 10.95 -1.62 -35.99
C TYR A 103 12.09 -2.52 -35.47
N GLY A 104 12.77 -2.13 -34.38
CA GLY A 104 13.86 -2.88 -33.76
C GLY A 104 15.23 -2.74 -34.44
N ARG A 105 15.36 -1.90 -35.48
CA ARG A 105 16.63 -1.69 -36.20
C ARG A 105 17.53 -0.76 -35.42
N SER A 106 18.84 -1.02 -35.46
CA SER A 106 19.82 -0.19 -34.77
C SER A 106 19.90 1.20 -35.37
N ILE A 107 19.96 2.21 -34.50
CA ILE A 107 20.06 3.61 -34.89
C ILE A 107 21.51 3.94 -35.28
N SER A 108 21.71 4.78 -36.31
CA SER A 108 23.04 5.27 -36.74
C SER A 108 23.78 6.01 -35.61
N SER A 109 25.11 6.12 -35.71
CA SER A 109 25.95 6.81 -34.72
C SER A 109 25.49 8.23 -34.41
N ASP A 110 25.12 8.99 -35.45
CA ASP A 110 24.73 10.40 -35.31
C ASP A 110 23.40 10.54 -34.59
N LYS A 111 22.40 9.76 -35.01
CA LYS A 111 21.10 9.70 -34.33
C LYS A 111 21.25 9.17 -32.90
N ARG A 112 22.19 8.25 -32.64
CA ARG A 112 22.48 7.75 -31.28
C ARG A 112 23.01 8.87 -30.37
N ASN A 113 23.87 9.74 -30.89
CA ASN A 113 24.34 10.92 -30.17
C ASN A 113 23.19 11.92 -29.92
N GLN A 114 22.30 12.11 -30.89
CA GLN A 114 21.10 12.92 -30.73
C GLN A 114 20.17 12.35 -29.65
N MET A 115 19.88 11.05 -29.68
CA MET A 115 19.04 10.38 -28.67
C MET A 115 19.66 10.46 -27.28
N ARG A 116 20.99 10.33 -27.14
CA ARG A 116 21.67 10.53 -25.86
C ARG A 116 21.43 11.94 -25.30
N ARG A 117 21.48 12.97 -26.16
CA ARG A 117 21.17 14.36 -25.76
C ARG A 117 19.71 14.51 -25.35
N LEU A 118 18.77 13.95 -26.11
CA LEU A 118 17.34 14.00 -25.80
C LEU A 118 17.02 13.31 -24.47
N ARG A 119 17.55 12.10 -24.21
CA ARG A 119 17.42 11.41 -22.92
C ARG A 119 17.94 12.26 -21.76
N LYS A 120 19.11 12.89 -21.93
CA LYS A 120 19.69 13.79 -20.93
C LYS A 120 18.79 14.99 -20.64
N TRP A 121 18.15 15.56 -21.67
CA TRP A 121 17.20 16.66 -21.50
C TRP A 121 15.89 16.20 -20.86
N GLN A 122 15.37 15.03 -21.24
CA GLN A 122 14.16 14.46 -20.66
C GLN A 122 14.32 14.21 -19.16
N GLU A 123 15.43 13.59 -18.72
CA GLU A 123 15.69 13.33 -17.30
C GLU A 123 15.69 14.63 -16.47
N ARG A 124 16.28 15.70 -17.02
CA ARG A 124 16.31 17.03 -16.40
C ARG A 124 14.95 17.72 -16.35
N ILE A 125 14.10 17.47 -17.35
CA ILE A 125 12.78 18.10 -17.44
C ILE A 125 11.78 17.38 -16.54
N ARG A 126 11.92 16.07 -16.39
CA ARG A 126 11.03 15.22 -15.60
C ARG A 126 11.12 15.49 -14.10
N THR A 127 12.20 16.13 -13.66
CA THR A 127 12.52 16.35 -12.24
C THR A 127 12.77 17.83 -11.93
N LYS A 128 11.93 18.70 -12.51
CA LYS A 128 12.10 20.15 -12.37
C LYS A 128 11.83 20.62 -10.95
N ASP A 129 10.79 20.09 -10.32
CA ASP A 129 10.37 20.55 -9.01
C ASP A 129 11.06 19.75 -7.89
N ALA A 130 11.34 20.43 -6.77
CA ALA A 130 11.98 19.79 -5.61
C ALA A 130 11.09 18.68 -5.01
N GLY A 131 9.77 18.88 -5.01
CA GLY A 131 8.78 17.89 -4.60
C GLY A 131 8.77 16.66 -5.51
N GLU A 132 8.82 16.84 -6.82
CA GLU A 132 8.88 15.71 -7.77
C GLU A 132 10.14 14.88 -7.61
N ARG A 133 11.30 15.52 -7.39
CA ARG A 133 12.55 14.82 -7.08
C ARG A 133 12.46 14.00 -5.79
N ASN A 134 11.84 14.60 -4.76
CA ASN A 134 11.58 13.90 -3.50
C ASN A 134 10.67 12.68 -3.72
N LEU A 135 9.55 12.84 -4.41
CA LEU A 135 8.64 11.74 -4.75
C LEU A 135 9.34 10.66 -5.58
N GLN A 136 10.14 11.03 -6.58
CA GLN A 136 10.87 10.06 -7.39
C GLN A 136 11.76 9.17 -6.51
N PHE A 137 12.50 9.77 -5.58
CA PHE A 137 13.33 9.02 -4.64
C PHE A 137 12.48 8.18 -3.67
N ALA A 138 11.53 8.80 -2.98
CA ALA A 138 10.74 8.15 -1.94
C ALA A 138 9.87 6.99 -2.44
N LEU A 139 9.20 7.17 -3.58
CA LEU A 139 8.37 6.13 -4.18
C LEU A 139 9.22 4.98 -4.71
N SER A 140 10.43 5.26 -5.21
CA SER A 140 11.37 4.21 -5.61
C SER A 140 11.90 3.40 -4.41
N GLU A 141 12.18 4.05 -3.28
CA GLU A 141 12.58 3.36 -2.05
C GLU A 141 11.41 2.56 -1.45
N THR A 142 10.19 3.10 -1.52
CA THR A 142 8.97 2.39 -1.12
C THR A 142 8.79 1.12 -1.94
N ASP A 143 8.96 1.17 -3.26
CA ASP A 143 8.85 0.00 -4.13
C ASP A 143 9.95 -1.03 -3.88
N ARG A 144 11.19 -0.59 -3.61
CA ARG A 144 12.29 -1.47 -3.20
C ARG A 144 11.94 -2.23 -1.92
N MET A 145 11.57 -1.51 -0.86
CA MET A 145 11.23 -2.12 0.44
C MET A 145 10.00 -3.03 0.35
N ALA A 146 8.96 -2.60 -0.37
CA ALA A 146 7.75 -3.39 -0.57
C ALA A 146 8.02 -4.66 -1.36
N SER A 147 8.94 -4.62 -2.33
CA SER A 147 9.38 -5.80 -3.07
C SER A 147 10.15 -6.77 -2.17
N SER A 148 11.04 -6.28 -1.32
CA SER A 148 11.76 -7.11 -0.35
C SER A 148 10.84 -7.79 0.67
N LEU A 149 9.77 -7.13 1.11
CA LEU A 149 8.80 -7.66 2.09
C LEU A 149 7.63 -8.44 1.45
N ALA A 150 7.67 -8.65 0.13
CA ALA A 150 6.61 -9.26 -0.67
C ALA A 150 5.22 -8.61 -0.45
N ILE A 151 5.18 -7.29 -0.28
CA ILE A 151 3.94 -6.54 -0.05
C ILE A 151 3.16 -6.40 -1.37
N PRO A 152 1.83 -6.65 -1.37
CA PRO A 152 0.98 -6.53 -2.56
C PRO A 152 0.97 -5.12 -3.17
N ARG A 153 0.70 -5.02 -4.47
CA ARG A 153 0.68 -3.73 -5.19
C ARG A 153 -0.38 -2.76 -4.66
N SER A 154 -1.52 -3.24 -4.20
CA SER A 154 -2.57 -2.40 -3.60
C SER A 154 -2.04 -1.61 -2.39
N VAL A 155 -1.38 -2.31 -1.46
CA VAL A 155 -0.80 -1.71 -0.25
C VAL A 155 0.34 -0.73 -0.60
N ARG A 156 1.13 -1.02 -1.64
CA ARG A 156 2.15 -0.08 -2.14
C ARG A 156 1.51 1.22 -2.59
N GLU A 157 0.39 1.14 -3.30
CA GLU A 157 -0.31 2.31 -3.79
C GLU A 157 -0.88 3.15 -2.65
N VAL A 158 -1.43 2.51 -1.62
CA VAL A 158 -1.86 3.17 -0.38
C VAL A 158 -0.68 3.87 0.31
N ALA A 159 0.48 3.23 0.44
CA ALA A 159 1.68 3.85 0.99
C ALA A 159 2.09 5.10 0.21
N CYS A 160 2.00 5.06 -1.12
CA CYS A 160 2.32 6.19 -1.99
C CYS A 160 1.31 7.34 -1.85
N VAL A 161 0.05 7.04 -1.59
CA VAL A 161 -0.99 8.05 -1.29
C VAL A 161 -0.70 8.72 0.05
N ILE A 162 -0.42 7.95 1.10
CA ILE A 162 -0.07 8.49 2.43
C ILE A 162 1.19 9.35 2.33
N TYR A 163 2.20 8.92 1.56
CA TYR A 163 3.42 9.70 1.35
C TYR A 163 3.17 11.04 0.66
N ARG A 164 2.31 11.08 -0.37
CA ARG A 164 1.94 12.35 -1.01
C ARG A 164 1.24 13.29 -0.04
N ARG A 165 0.28 12.78 0.74
CA ARG A 165 -0.36 13.58 1.79
C ARG A 165 0.65 14.16 2.77
N ALA A 166 1.63 13.35 3.20
CA ALA A 166 2.71 13.82 4.07
C ALA A 166 3.61 14.88 3.42
N LEU A 167 3.81 14.83 2.11
CA LEU A 167 4.55 15.86 1.36
C LEU A 167 3.74 17.15 1.22
N ASP A 168 2.45 17.04 0.91
CA ASP A 168 1.54 18.16 0.72
C ASP A 168 1.35 18.95 2.04
N GLU A 169 1.31 18.25 3.18
CA GLU A 169 1.26 18.84 4.53
C GLU A 169 2.64 19.18 5.12
N ASP A 170 3.71 19.10 4.31
CA ASP A 170 5.08 19.49 4.68
C ASP A 170 5.71 18.70 5.85
N LEU A 171 5.18 17.52 6.16
CA LEU A 171 5.58 16.67 7.30
C LEU A 171 6.96 16.01 7.13
N ILE A 172 7.59 16.19 5.96
CA ILE A 172 8.87 15.58 5.59
C ILE A 172 10.06 16.44 6.03
N ARG A 173 9.87 17.76 6.22
CA ARG A 173 10.99 18.67 6.52
C ARG A 173 11.68 18.29 7.83
N GLY A 174 13.02 18.23 7.80
CA GLY A 174 13.83 17.85 8.95
C GLY A 174 13.88 16.36 9.26
N ARG A 175 13.31 15.51 8.40
CA ARG A 175 13.34 14.04 8.52
C ARG A 175 14.02 13.40 7.31
N SER A 176 14.48 12.16 7.49
CA SER A 176 14.99 11.38 6.38
C SER A 176 13.86 11.02 5.40
N ILE A 177 14.09 11.24 4.10
CA ILE A 177 13.12 10.92 3.04
C ILE A 177 12.78 9.42 3.08
N GLU A 178 13.81 8.59 3.26
CA GLU A 178 13.66 7.14 3.42
C GLU A 178 12.89 6.82 4.71
N GLY A 179 13.16 7.48 5.84
CA GLY A 179 12.45 7.21 7.10
C GLY A 179 10.97 7.54 7.04
N VAL A 180 10.58 8.61 6.32
CA VAL A 180 9.16 8.88 6.05
C VAL A 180 8.57 7.82 5.13
N ALA A 181 9.26 7.45 4.04
CA ALA A 181 8.79 6.41 3.11
C ALA A 181 8.54 5.07 3.83
N THR A 182 9.50 4.65 4.66
CA THR A 182 9.41 3.46 5.50
C THR A 182 8.23 3.54 6.49
N SER A 183 8.02 4.71 7.10
CA SER A 183 6.91 4.94 8.03
C SER A 183 5.55 4.89 7.34
N THR A 184 5.44 5.44 6.13
CA THR A 184 4.20 5.40 5.33
C THR A 184 3.89 4.00 4.80
N LEU A 185 4.93 3.21 4.46
CA LEU A 185 4.76 1.81 4.09
C LEU A 185 4.26 0.98 5.29
N TYR A 186 4.86 1.18 6.47
CA TYR A 186 4.41 0.54 7.71
C TYR A 186 2.95 0.93 8.05
N ALA A 187 2.59 2.21 7.87
CA ALA A 187 1.22 2.67 8.08
C ALA A 187 0.23 1.98 7.13
N ALA A 188 0.54 1.93 5.82
CA ALA A 188 -0.28 1.25 4.82
C ALA A 188 -0.48 -0.24 5.14
N CYS A 189 0.60 -0.94 5.53
CA CYS A 189 0.51 -2.35 5.93
C CYS A 189 -0.46 -2.57 7.10
N ARG A 190 -0.49 -1.65 8.08
CA ARG A 190 -1.43 -1.74 9.20
C ARG A 190 -2.86 -1.46 8.79
N MET A 191 -3.10 -0.45 7.95
CA MET A 191 -4.44 -0.10 7.45
C MET A 191 -5.05 -1.22 6.60
N GLU A 192 -4.24 -1.86 5.76
CA GLU A 192 -4.68 -2.95 4.87
C GLU A 192 -4.76 -4.32 5.57
N GLY A 193 -4.54 -4.38 6.89
CA GLY A 193 -4.65 -5.60 7.67
C GLY A 193 -3.58 -6.65 7.37
N ILE A 194 -2.43 -6.24 6.80
CA ILE A 194 -1.24 -7.06 6.57
C ILE A 194 -0.10 -6.51 7.43
N PRO A 195 -0.22 -6.58 8.77
CA PRO A 195 0.75 -5.95 9.65
C PRO A 195 2.13 -6.59 9.49
N ARG A 196 3.14 -5.73 9.48
CA ARG A 196 4.56 -6.07 9.59
C ARG A 196 5.07 -5.52 10.90
N SER A 197 6.05 -6.17 11.53
CA SER A 197 6.69 -5.63 12.73
C SER A 197 7.58 -4.43 12.36
N LEU A 198 7.88 -3.57 13.33
CA LEU A 198 8.82 -2.48 13.12
C LEU A 198 10.23 -3.02 12.84
N GLU A 199 10.59 -4.14 13.46
CA GLU A 199 11.84 -4.87 13.22
C GLU A 199 11.96 -5.33 11.76
N GLU A 200 10.91 -5.92 11.18
CA GLU A 200 10.89 -6.37 9.78
C GLU A 200 11.07 -5.21 8.79
N VAL A 201 10.36 -4.11 9.04
CA VAL A 201 10.43 -2.94 8.19
C VAL A 201 11.78 -2.23 8.34
N ALA A 202 12.35 -2.21 9.55
CA ALA A 202 13.69 -1.69 9.80
C ALA A 202 14.77 -2.53 9.12
N ALA A 203 14.61 -3.85 9.03
CA ALA A 203 15.60 -4.75 8.41
C ALA A 203 15.82 -4.46 6.90
N VAL A 204 14.79 -3.95 6.20
CA VAL A 204 14.89 -3.60 4.77
C VAL A 204 15.15 -2.12 4.51
N SER A 205 15.09 -1.29 5.56
CA SER A 205 15.35 0.15 5.50
C SER A 205 16.77 0.47 5.95
N ARG A 206 17.33 1.57 5.47
CA ARG A 206 18.62 2.12 5.94
C ARG A 206 18.46 2.98 7.20
N VAL A 207 17.26 3.08 7.74
CA VAL A 207 16.92 3.93 8.89
C VAL A 207 16.72 3.09 10.15
N GLU A 208 17.19 3.59 11.28
CA GLU A 208 17.06 2.89 12.56
C GLU A 208 15.60 2.73 13.00
N ARG A 209 15.30 1.59 13.64
CA ARG A 209 13.96 1.28 14.18
C ARG A 209 13.35 2.42 15.01
N LYS A 210 14.16 3.07 15.86
CA LYS A 210 13.71 4.15 16.75
C LYS A 210 13.25 5.37 15.96
N GLU A 211 13.95 5.71 14.88
CA GLU A 211 13.58 6.82 14.01
C GLU A 211 12.30 6.51 13.23
N ILE A 212 12.18 5.30 12.68
CA ILE A 212 10.96 4.83 12.00
C ILE A 212 9.75 4.93 12.94
N GLY A 213 9.85 4.38 14.16
CA GLY A 213 8.75 4.42 15.12
C GLY A 213 8.37 5.84 15.58
N ARG A 214 9.31 6.78 15.60
CA ARG A 214 9.05 8.19 15.92
C ARG A 214 8.39 8.92 14.75
N THR A 215 8.86 8.67 13.54
CA THR A 215 8.32 9.28 12.31
C THR A 215 6.93 8.73 11.99
N TYR A 216 6.72 7.43 12.14
CA TYR A 216 5.41 6.80 12.05
C TYR A 216 4.38 7.45 12.99
N ARG A 217 4.69 7.58 14.29
CA ARG A 217 3.76 8.19 15.25
C ARG A 217 3.42 9.63 14.89
N TYR A 218 4.41 10.39 14.44
CA TYR A 218 4.20 11.77 14.00
C TYR A 218 3.31 11.83 12.77
N VAL A 219 3.65 11.12 11.69
CA VAL A 219 2.88 11.11 10.44
C VAL A 219 1.46 10.60 10.66
N ALA A 220 1.28 9.53 11.46
CA ALA A 220 -0.03 8.98 11.75
C ALA A 220 -0.91 9.97 12.54
N GLN A 221 -0.32 10.73 13.46
CA GLN A 221 -1.03 11.73 14.25
C GLN A 221 -1.41 12.95 13.40
N GLU A 222 -0.46 13.52 12.65
CA GLU A 222 -0.70 14.72 11.84
C GLU A 222 -1.71 14.44 10.70
N LEU A 223 -1.57 13.29 10.02
CA LEU A 223 -2.51 12.90 8.96
C LEU A 223 -3.85 12.33 9.48
N ASN A 224 -4.05 12.29 10.80
CA ASN A 224 -5.19 11.68 11.47
C ASN A 224 -5.53 10.28 10.92
N LEU A 225 -4.52 9.41 10.82
CA LEU A 225 -4.72 8.04 10.39
C LEU A 225 -5.43 7.27 11.51
N GLU A 226 -6.63 6.78 11.24
CA GLU A 226 -7.36 5.90 12.16
C GLU A 226 -6.67 4.54 12.22
N MET A 227 -5.88 4.34 13.29
CA MET A 227 -5.05 3.15 13.45
C MET A 227 -5.59 2.26 14.55
N GLU A 228 -6.27 1.19 14.14
CA GLU A 228 -6.76 0.17 15.06
C GLU A 228 -5.61 -0.64 15.70
N PRO A 229 -5.80 -1.17 16.92
CA PRO A 229 -4.90 -2.15 17.51
C PRO A 229 -4.69 -3.36 16.59
N VAL A 230 -3.44 -3.80 16.46
CA VAL A 230 -3.12 -4.93 15.58
C VAL A 230 -3.60 -6.24 16.20
N ASN A 231 -4.44 -6.98 15.47
CA ASN A 231 -4.83 -8.32 15.88
C ASN A 231 -3.65 -9.32 15.76
N PRO A 232 -3.22 -9.98 16.85
CA PRO A 232 -2.12 -10.95 16.84
C PRO A 232 -2.31 -12.09 15.83
N LYS A 233 -3.55 -12.50 15.54
CA LYS A 233 -3.85 -13.57 14.59
C LYS A 233 -3.30 -13.33 13.20
N LYS A 234 -3.17 -12.06 12.80
CA LYS A 234 -2.64 -11.68 11.47
C LYS A 234 -1.20 -12.13 11.26
N TYR A 235 -0.44 -12.39 12.32
CA TYR A 235 0.93 -12.89 12.24
C TYR A 235 1.01 -14.42 12.12
N VAL A 236 0.00 -15.15 12.62
CA VAL A 236 0.03 -16.62 12.76
C VAL A 236 0.27 -17.33 11.43
N PRO A 237 -0.46 -17.06 10.33
CA PRO A 237 -0.26 -17.79 9.08
C PRO A 237 1.16 -17.70 8.56
N ARG A 238 1.78 -16.52 8.65
CA ARG A 238 3.13 -16.29 8.15
C ARG A 238 4.17 -16.98 9.02
N PHE A 239 4.07 -16.84 10.35
CA PHE A 239 5.00 -17.48 11.28
C PHE A 239 4.89 -19.00 11.23
N CYS A 240 3.69 -19.57 11.15
CA CYS A 240 3.50 -21.00 10.95
C CYS A 240 4.10 -21.48 9.63
N SER A 241 3.92 -20.72 8.54
CA SER A 241 4.51 -21.06 7.24
C SER A 241 6.05 -21.07 7.28
N GLU A 242 6.66 -20.08 7.93
CA GLU A 242 8.13 -19.96 8.04
C GLU A 242 8.74 -21.01 8.99
N LEU A 243 7.96 -21.46 9.99
CA LEU A 243 8.32 -22.55 10.89
C LEU A 243 8.00 -23.94 10.32
N GLU A 244 7.41 -24.04 9.12
CA GLU A 244 6.98 -25.31 8.51
C GLU A 244 6.03 -26.11 9.44
N LEU A 245 5.09 -25.42 10.09
CA LEU A 245 4.10 -26.02 10.98
C LEU A 245 2.82 -26.40 10.23
N SER A 246 2.12 -27.43 10.71
CA SER A 246 0.85 -27.85 10.11
C SER A 246 -0.29 -26.86 10.32
N GLU A 247 -1.34 -27.03 9.52
CA GLU A 247 -2.60 -26.27 9.67
C GLU A 247 -3.25 -26.52 11.04
N GLU A 248 -3.06 -27.70 11.63
CA GLU A 248 -3.58 -28.03 12.97
C GLU A 248 -2.98 -27.10 14.02
N VAL A 249 -1.66 -26.87 13.98
CA VAL A 249 -0.96 -25.93 14.87
C VAL A 249 -1.46 -24.51 14.66
N GLN A 250 -1.69 -24.10 13.41
CA GLN A 250 -2.22 -22.77 13.08
C GLN A 250 -3.63 -22.56 13.65
N VAL A 251 -4.52 -23.55 13.52
CA VAL A 251 -5.87 -23.49 14.09
C VAL A 251 -5.79 -23.39 15.62
N LYS A 252 -4.96 -24.24 16.25
CA LYS A 252 -4.78 -24.23 17.70
C LYS A 252 -4.19 -22.91 18.21
N ALA A 253 -3.22 -22.33 17.51
CA ALA A 253 -2.65 -21.03 17.86
C ALA A 253 -3.69 -19.91 17.82
N ASN A 254 -4.60 -19.93 16.83
CA ASN A 254 -5.69 -18.95 16.76
C ASN A 254 -6.71 -19.12 17.90
N GLU A 255 -7.04 -20.36 18.27
CA GLU A 255 -7.92 -20.67 19.42
C GLU A 255 -7.32 -20.18 20.74
N ILE A 256 -6.00 -20.38 20.93
CA ILE A 256 -5.27 -19.86 22.09
C ILE A 256 -5.38 -18.34 22.12
N ILE A 257 -5.13 -17.66 21.00
CA ILE A 257 -5.20 -16.20 20.92
C ILE A 257 -6.60 -15.68 21.24
N ASP A 258 -7.67 -16.32 20.73
CA ASP A 258 -9.05 -15.92 21.04
C ASP A 258 -9.35 -16.02 22.52
N THR A 259 -9.17 -17.22 23.08
CA THR A 259 -9.47 -17.51 24.48
C THR A 259 -8.72 -16.58 25.42
N THR A 260 -7.46 -16.30 25.12
CA THR A 260 -6.60 -15.47 25.97
C THR A 260 -6.87 -13.96 25.77
N THR A 261 -7.28 -13.54 24.57
CA THR A 261 -7.70 -12.16 24.30
C THR A 261 -9.02 -11.83 24.98
N GLU A 262 -9.99 -12.75 24.96
CA GLU A 262 -11.28 -12.61 25.67
C GLU A 262 -11.10 -12.47 27.19
N LYS A 263 -10.08 -13.13 27.74
CA LYS A 263 -9.68 -13.00 29.15
C LYS A 263 -8.90 -11.71 29.47
N GLY A 264 -8.74 -10.81 28.49
CA GLY A 264 -8.07 -9.51 28.65
C GLY A 264 -6.55 -9.59 28.70
N LEU A 265 -5.94 -10.75 28.41
CA LEU A 265 -4.49 -10.94 28.54
C LEU A 265 -3.68 -10.21 27.47
N LEU A 266 -4.28 -9.73 26.39
CA LEU A 266 -3.55 -9.03 25.32
C LEU A 266 -3.18 -7.58 25.68
N SER A 267 -3.92 -6.94 26.60
CA SER A 267 -3.78 -5.51 26.88
C SER A 267 -2.37 -5.14 27.34
N GLY A 268 -1.80 -4.10 26.72
CA GLY A 268 -0.46 -3.58 27.03
C GLY A 268 0.71 -4.45 26.55
N LYS A 269 0.45 -5.52 25.79
CA LYS A 269 1.48 -6.45 25.31
C LYS A 269 1.71 -6.32 23.81
N SER A 270 2.91 -6.67 23.36
CA SER A 270 3.25 -6.68 21.94
C SER A 270 2.47 -7.78 21.19
N PRO A 271 1.67 -7.45 20.16
CA PRO A 271 0.92 -8.43 19.36
C PRO A 271 1.82 -9.50 18.72
N THR A 272 3.02 -9.11 18.28
CA THR A 272 4.00 -10.02 17.65
C THR A 272 4.47 -11.08 18.64
N GLY A 273 4.86 -10.67 19.85
CA GLY A 273 5.29 -11.60 20.90
C GLY A 273 4.16 -12.46 21.44
N TYR A 274 2.93 -11.93 21.43
CA TYR A 274 1.74 -12.68 21.83
C TYR A 274 1.41 -13.80 20.85
N ALA A 275 1.47 -13.52 19.54
CA ALA A 275 1.29 -14.52 18.49
C ALA A 275 2.39 -15.58 18.53
N ALA A 276 3.65 -15.17 18.69
CA ALA A 276 4.80 -16.07 18.80
C ALA A 276 4.64 -17.07 19.96
N ALA A 277 4.21 -16.58 21.13
CA ALA A 277 3.94 -17.43 22.30
C ALA A 277 2.79 -18.41 22.07
N ALA A 278 1.71 -17.98 21.40
CA ALA A 278 0.58 -18.84 21.08
C ALA A 278 0.98 -19.95 20.10
N ILE A 279 1.83 -19.64 19.12
CA ILE A 279 2.40 -20.64 18.19
C ILE A 279 3.29 -21.63 18.94
N TYR A 280 4.14 -21.15 19.85
CA TYR A 280 4.97 -22.02 20.67
C TYR A 280 4.10 -22.97 21.52
N ALA A 281 3.09 -22.44 22.20
CA ALA A 281 2.11 -23.23 22.96
C ALA A 281 1.40 -24.28 22.07
N ALA A 282 0.86 -23.85 20.93
CA ALA A 282 0.17 -24.74 19.99
C ALA A 282 1.09 -25.85 19.46
N SER A 283 2.35 -25.52 19.15
CA SER A 283 3.32 -26.49 18.64
C SER A 283 3.65 -27.58 19.67
N LEU A 284 3.65 -27.24 20.96
CA LEU A 284 3.77 -28.23 22.05
C LEU A 284 2.52 -29.12 22.15
N LEU A 285 1.33 -28.53 22.11
CA LEU A 285 0.05 -29.26 22.26
C LEU A 285 -0.24 -30.22 21.09
N CYS A 286 0.14 -29.85 19.88
CA CYS A 286 0.00 -30.69 18.68
C CYS A 286 1.20 -31.62 18.45
N ASN A 287 2.15 -31.69 19.40
CA ASN A 287 3.35 -32.53 19.33
C ASN A 287 4.29 -32.24 18.12
N GLU A 288 4.24 -31.02 17.57
CA GLU A 288 5.13 -30.50 16.52
C GLU A 288 6.17 -29.53 17.11
N LYS A 289 7.02 -30.06 17.99
CA LYS A 289 7.86 -29.22 18.87
C LYS A 289 8.82 -28.31 18.08
N LYS A 290 8.70 -27.01 18.31
CA LYS A 290 9.70 -26.00 17.95
C LYS A 290 10.36 -25.45 19.21
N THR A 291 11.64 -25.12 19.13
CA THR A 291 12.37 -24.46 20.22
C THR A 291 11.95 -23.00 20.35
N GLN A 292 12.06 -22.45 21.56
CA GLN A 292 11.79 -21.02 21.79
C GLN A 292 12.67 -20.13 20.90
N ARG A 293 13.89 -20.59 20.59
CA ARG A 293 14.85 -19.91 19.72
C ARG A 293 14.37 -19.86 18.26
N GLU A 294 13.91 -20.98 17.70
CA GLU A 294 13.36 -21.00 16.33
C GLU A 294 12.17 -20.05 16.20
N VAL A 295 11.26 -20.07 17.19
CA VAL A 295 10.10 -19.17 17.21
C VAL A 295 10.54 -17.71 17.41
N SER A 296 11.56 -17.44 18.24
CA SER A 296 12.07 -16.08 18.47
C SER A 296 12.72 -15.49 17.23
N ASP A 297 13.45 -16.30 16.47
CA ASP A 297 14.15 -15.90 15.25
C ASP A 297 13.13 -15.50 14.16
N VAL A 298 12.04 -16.26 14.00
CA VAL A 298 10.97 -15.95 13.04
C VAL A 298 10.16 -14.72 13.47
N ALA A 299 9.78 -14.63 14.74
CA ALA A 299 8.96 -13.53 15.23
C ALA A 299 9.75 -12.24 15.53
N GLN A 300 11.08 -12.28 15.47
CA GLN A 300 11.98 -11.16 15.81
C GLN A 300 11.70 -10.60 17.21
N VAL A 301 11.47 -11.49 18.17
CA VAL A 301 11.25 -11.16 19.60
C VAL A 301 12.27 -11.90 20.46
N THR A 302 12.40 -11.55 21.74
CA THR A 302 13.32 -12.26 22.63
C THR A 302 12.70 -13.56 23.14
N GLU A 303 13.50 -14.60 23.36
CA GLU A 303 13.06 -15.88 23.95
C GLU A 303 12.35 -15.68 25.29
N VAL A 304 12.83 -14.73 26.11
CA VAL A 304 12.21 -14.39 27.40
C VAL A 304 10.79 -13.86 27.23
N THR A 305 10.54 -13.09 26.16
CA THR A 305 9.20 -12.60 25.83
C THR A 305 8.27 -13.78 25.54
N ILE A 306 8.71 -14.72 24.70
CA ILE A 306 7.94 -15.93 24.37
C ILE A 306 7.65 -16.72 25.64
N ARG A 307 8.67 -16.97 26.48
CA ARG A 307 8.53 -17.74 27.72
C ARG A 307 7.51 -17.14 28.68
N ASN A 308 7.60 -15.85 28.95
CA ASN A 308 6.69 -15.16 29.86
C ASN A 308 5.24 -15.14 29.33
N ARG A 309 5.07 -14.94 28.02
CA ARG A 309 3.73 -14.93 27.40
C ARG A 309 3.12 -16.33 27.33
N TYR A 310 3.94 -17.34 27.03
CA TYR A 310 3.55 -18.74 26.97
C TYR A 310 2.97 -19.21 28.30
N GLN A 311 3.67 -18.94 29.42
CA GLN A 311 3.20 -19.33 30.76
C GLN A 311 1.83 -18.75 31.07
N GLU A 312 1.65 -17.45 30.84
CA GLU A 312 0.36 -16.79 31.08
C GLU A 312 -0.77 -17.32 30.18
N GLN A 313 -0.48 -17.63 28.91
CA GLN A 313 -1.47 -18.17 27.98
C GLN A 313 -1.91 -19.59 28.38
N ILE A 314 -0.97 -20.45 28.78
CA ILE A 314 -1.24 -21.82 29.23
C ILE A 314 -2.00 -21.84 30.55
N GLU A 315 -1.57 -21.03 31.53
CA GLU A 315 -2.29 -20.85 32.80
C GLU A 315 -3.74 -20.42 32.55
N ALA A 316 -3.95 -19.47 31.64
CA ALA A 316 -5.27 -19.03 31.27
C ALA A 316 -6.08 -20.09 30.52
N MET A 317 -5.45 -20.99 29.78
CA MET A 317 -6.16 -22.11 29.13
C MET A 317 -6.52 -23.24 30.11
N GLY A 318 -6.03 -23.21 31.35
CA GLY A 318 -6.24 -24.28 32.32
C GLY A 318 -5.57 -25.60 31.92
N ILE A 319 -4.59 -25.54 31.00
CA ILE A 319 -3.78 -26.70 30.63
C ILE A 319 -2.63 -26.76 31.63
N HIS A 320 -2.82 -27.55 32.69
CA HIS A 320 -1.74 -27.85 33.62
C HIS A 320 -1.01 -29.11 33.12
N GLU A 321 0.26 -28.96 32.73
CA GLU A 321 1.24 -30.04 32.78
C GLU A 321 2.12 -29.86 34.02
#